data_AF-A0A968W3I8-F1
#
_entry.id   AF-A0A968W3I8-F1
#
_cell.length_a   1.000
_cell.length_b   1.000
_cell.length_c   1.000
_cell.angle_alpha   90.00
_cell.angle_beta   90.00
_cell.angle_gamma   90.00
#
_symmetry.space_group_name_H-M   'P 1'
#
loop_
_entity.id
_entity.type
_entity.pdbx_description
1 polymer ?
#
loop_
_entity_poly.entity_id
_entity_poly.type
_entity_poly.pdbx_seq_one_letter_code
_entity_poly.pdbx_strand_id
1 'polypeptide(L)'
;MPKEPPIDPFLIELCKGYSQLEVREIEQYIQEWDSSTYISVAQSILDHAARKEFDRLKYLRKAHNFNKKGAKRVPKAAYRKDGSAVYRQGSEYLIVRPDKYGIEKIVTYGVNDD
;
A
#
# COMPACT_ATOMS: atom_id res chain seq x y z
N MET A 1 -30.37 -6.75 7.45
CA MET A 1 -29.28 -7.73 7.51
C MET A 1 -28.00 -6.99 7.13
N PRO A 2 -27.06 -6.75 8.05
CA PRO A 2 -25.77 -6.21 7.65
C PRO A 2 -25.08 -7.33 6.85
N LYS A 3 -24.72 -7.03 5.60
CA LYS A 3 -23.93 -7.94 4.77
C LYS A 3 -22.55 -7.97 5.42
N GLU A 4 -22.22 -9.05 6.13
CA GLU A 4 -20.84 -9.35 6.46
C GLU A 4 -20.03 -9.25 5.15
N PRO A 5 -19.03 -8.36 5.07
CA PRO A 5 -18.25 -8.25 3.85
C PRO A 5 -17.65 -9.63 3.57
N PRO A 6 -17.66 -10.10 2.31
CA PRO A 6 -17.03 -11.37 1.95
C PRO A 6 -15.60 -11.33 2.49
N ILE A 7 -15.29 -12.27 3.39
CA ILE A 7 -13.98 -12.34 4.03
C ILE A 7 -12.98 -12.57 2.90
N ASP A 8 -12.17 -11.55 2.62
CA ASP A 8 -11.20 -11.59 1.54
C ASP A 8 -10.20 -12.73 1.82
N PRO A 9 -10.13 -13.77 0.97
CA PRO A 9 -9.21 -14.88 1.19
C PRO A 9 -7.75 -14.42 1.24
N PHE A 10 -7.41 -13.36 0.52
CA PHE A 10 -6.08 -12.77 0.55
C PHE A 10 -5.81 -12.04 1.87
N LEU A 11 -6.83 -11.49 2.52
CA LEU A 11 -6.66 -10.86 3.83
C LEU A 11 -6.37 -11.92 4.90
N ILE A 12 -7.04 -13.07 4.85
CA ILE A 12 -6.73 -14.20 5.74
C ILE A 12 -5.28 -14.63 5.56
N GLU A 13 -4.82 -14.75 4.32
CA GLU A 13 -3.43 -15.14 4.03
C GLU A 13 -2.42 -14.06 4.45
N LEU A 14 -2.73 -12.78 4.24
CA LEU A 14 -1.90 -11.65 4.65
C LEU A 14 -1.69 -11.62 6.17
N CYS A 15 -2.75 -11.89 6.93
CA CYS A 15 -2.76 -11.94 8.39
C CYS A 15 -2.21 -13.24 9.00
N LYS A 16 -2.04 -14.29 8.18
CA LYS A 16 -1.59 -15.61 8.66
C LYS A 16 -0.17 -15.54 9.23
N GLY A 17 -0.02 -16.00 10.47
CA GLY A 17 1.27 -16.05 11.17
C GLY A 17 1.60 -14.82 12.00
N TYR A 18 0.75 -13.78 11.96
CA TYR A 18 0.87 -12.60 12.80
C TYR A 18 -0.01 -12.70 14.06
N SER A 19 0.39 -12.00 15.12
CA SER A 19 -0.39 -11.89 16.36
C SER A 19 -1.63 -11.01 16.17
N GLN A 20 -2.61 -11.08 17.08
CA GLN A 20 -3.83 -10.24 16.99
C GLN A 20 -3.53 -8.73 16.95
N LEU A 21 -2.48 -8.29 17.64
CA LEU A 21 -2.06 -6.88 17.61
C LEU A 21 -1.57 -6.48 16.22
N GLU A 22 -0.71 -7.32 15.63
CA GLU A 22 -0.17 -7.11 14.30
C GLU A 22 -1.24 -7.21 13.21
N VAL A 23 -2.21 -8.12 13.36
CA VAL A 23 -3.37 -8.21 12.45
C VAL A 23 -4.16 -6.89 12.45
N ARG A 24 -4.41 -6.30 13.62
CA ARG A 24 -5.07 -4.99 13.68
C ARG A 24 -4.26 -3.88 13.02
N GLU A 25 -2.93 -3.92 13.16
CA GLU A 25 -2.06 -2.98 12.44
C GLU A 25 -2.18 -3.16 10.92
N ILE A 26 -2.15 -4.41 10.43
CA ILE A 26 -2.34 -4.71 9.01
C ILE A 26 -3.68 -4.17 8.52
N GLU A 27 -4.78 -4.50 9.23
CA GLU A 27 -6.13 -4.06 8.89
C GLU A 27 -6.27 -2.53 8.88
N GLN A 28 -5.56 -1.83 9.77
CA GLN A 28 -5.52 -0.37 9.77
C GLN A 28 -4.75 0.15 8.56
N TYR A 29 -3.55 -0.38 8.30
CA TYR A 29 -2.70 0.12 7.23
C TYR A 29 -3.29 -0.13 5.84
N ILE A 30 -3.94 -1.26 5.58
CA ILE A 30 -4.55 -1.53 4.27
C ILE A 30 -5.63 -0.52 3.87
N GLN A 31 -6.23 0.22 4.81
CA GLN A 31 -7.23 1.26 4.50
C GLN A 31 -6.62 2.46 3.77
N GLU A 32 -5.32 2.64 3.87
CA GLU A 32 -4.56 3.69 3.18
C GLU A 32 -4.19 3.30 1.75
N TRP A 33 -4.42 2.04 1.37
CA TRP A 33 -4.02 1.48 0.08
C TRP A 33 -5.16 1.41 -0.93
N ASP A 34 -4.77 1.34 -2.20
CA ASP A 34 -5.63 1.05 -3.34
C ASP A 34 -5.20 -0.27 -3.98
N SER A 35 -6.16 -1.09 -4.42
CA SER A 35 -5.86 -2.40 -5.02
C SER A 35 -5.28 -2.27 -6.43
N SER A 36 -5.33 -1.08 -7.04
CA SER A 36 -4.87 -0.80 -8.40
C SER A 36 -5.54 -1.73 -9.42
N THR A 37 -4.85 -2.76 -9.88
CA THR A 37 -5.35 -3.74 -10.87
C THR A 37 -5.71 -5.08 -10.23
N TYR A 38 -5.46 -5.26 -8.93
CA TYR A 38 -5.74 -6.49 -8.20
C TYR A 38 -7.18 -6.53 -7.70
N ILE A 39 -7.67 -7.75 -7.42
CA ILE A 39 -9.00 -8.00 -6.89
C ILE A 39 -9.13 -7.37 -5.49
N SER A 40 -8.06 -7.39 -4.70
CA SER A 40 -8.03 -6.76 -3.39
C SER A 40 -6.67 -6.14 -3.05
N VAL A 41 -6.68 -5.24 -2.06
CA VAL A 41 -5.47 -4.65 -1.50
C VAL A 41 -4.56 -5.73 -0.91
N ALA A 42 -5.15 -6.71 -0.20
CA ALA A 42 -4.39 -7.79 0.40
C ALA A 42 -3.66 -8.64 -0.66
N GLN A 43 -4.32 -8.91 -1.80
CA GLN A 43 -3.69 -9.57 -2.94
C GLN A 43 -2.49 -8.78 -3.48
N SER A 44 -2.67 -7.46 -3.66
CA SER A 44 -1.59 -6.57 -4.14
C SER A 44 -0.36 -6.61 -3.22
N ILE A 45 -0.58 -6.56 -1.90
CA ILE A 45 0.49 -6.61 -0.90
C ILE A 45 1.18 -7.97 -0.90
N LEU A 46 0.41 -9.06 -0.91
CA LEU A 46 0.95 -10.43 -0.93
C LEU A 46 1.81 -10.67 -2.17
N ASP A 47 1.32 -10.31 -3.35
CA ASP A 47 2.04 -10.45 -4.61
C ASP A 47 3.35 -9.65 -4.59
N HIS A 48 3.32 -8.40 -4.12
CA HIS A 48 4.51 -7.56 -4.06
C HIS A 48 5.54 -8.09 -3.06
N ALA A 49 5.09 -8.47 -1.85
CA ALA A 49 5.94 -9.03 -0.81
C ALA A 49 6.58 -10.34 -1.26
N ALA A 50 5.84 -11.21 -1.97
CA ALA A 50 6.36 -12.45 -2.52
C ALA A 50 7.42 -12.20 -3.62
N ARG A 51 7.17 -11.29 -4.57
CA ARG A 51 8.11 -10.98 -5.65
C ARG A 51 9.41 -10.33 -5.17
N LYS A 52 9.38 -9.66 -4.03
CA LYS A 52 10.52 -8.94 -3.45
C LYS A 52 11.11 -9.60 -2.20
N GLU A 53 10.54 -10.71 -1.77
CA GLU A 53 10.95 -11.46 -0.57
C GLU A 53 11.03 -10.59 0.69
N PHE A 54 10.06 -9.69 0.86
CA PHE A 54 9.99 -8.80 2.03
C PHE A 54 8.90 -9.22 3.02
N ASP A 55 9.12 -8.93 4.31
CA ASP A 55 8.10 -9.09 5.34
C ASP A 55 6.94 -8.10 5.11
N ARG A 56 5.72 -8.62 5.15
CA ARG A 56 4.49 -7.92 4.74
C ARG A 56 4.15 -6.80 5.71
N LEU A 57 4.24 -7.07 7.01
CA LEU A 57 3.97 -6.08 8.05
C LEU A 57 5.04 -4.97 8.06
N LYS A 58 6.31 -5.33 7.93
CA LYS A 58 7.42 -4.37 7.81
C LYS A 58 7.24 -3.48 6.58
N TYR A 59 6.81 -4.06 5.46
CA TYR A 59 6.48 -3.31 4.24
C TYR A 59 5.34 -2.30 4.48
N LEU A 60 4.25 -2.73 5.10
CA LEU A 60 3.13 -1.84 5.45
C LEU A 60 3.53 -0.73 6.42
N ARG A 61 4.27 -1.06 7.48
CA ARG A 61 4.79 -0.07 8.46
C ARG A 61 5.70 0.96 7.79
N LYS A 62 6.58 0.55 6.87
CA LYS A 62 7.45 1.48 6.14
C LYS A 62 6.65 2.42 5.24
N ALA A 63 5.67 1.88 4.51
CA ALA A 63 4.80 2.68 3.66
C ALA A 63 3.98 3.70 4.47
N HIS A 64 3.41 3.28 5.60
CA HIS A 64 2.66 4.16 6.51
C HIS A 64 3.53 5.29 7.08
N ASN A 65 4.77 4.97 7.45
CA ASN A 65 5.72 5.94 8.00
C ASN A 65 6.44 6.79 6.94
N PHE A 66 6.14 6.61 5.64
CA PHE A 66 6.79 7.36 4.58
C PHE A 66 6.46 8.86 4.68
N ASN A 67 7.48 9.69 4.88
CA ASN A 67 7.29 11.12 5.05
C ASN A 67 7.21 11.85 3.72
N LYS A 68 5.99 12.19 3.27
CA LYS A 68 5.80 13.00 2.06
C LYS A 68 6.42 14.41 2.16
N LYS A 69 6.65 14.93 3.38
CA LYS A 69 7.25 16.26 3.60
C LYS A 69 8.75 16.21 3.30
N GLY A 70 9.12 16.79 2.16
CA GLY A 70 10.50 16.79 1.65
C GLY A 70 10.76 15.74 0.58
N ALA A 71 9.80 14.84 0.32
CA ALA A 71 9.87 13.92 -0.79
C ALA A 71 9.66 14.67 -2.13
N LYS A 72 10.45 14.30 -3.15
CA LYS A 72 10.28 14.81 -4.51
C LYS A 72 9.07 14.14 -5.16
N ARG A 73 8.02 14.91 -5.39
CA ARG A 73 6.81 14.46 -6.10
C ARG A 73 7.00 14.49 -7.62
N VAL A 74 6.59 13.42 -8.30
CA VAL A 74 6.67 13.25 -9.76
C VAL A 74 5.35 12.69 -10.31
N PRO A 75 4.60 13.46 -11.11
CA PRO A 75 4.90 14.82 -11.58
C PRO A 75 4.83 15.86 -10.46
N LYS A 76 5.49 17.01 -10.65
CA LYS A 76 5.52 18.10 -9.63
C LYS A 76 4.12 18.61 -9.28
N ALA A 77 3.22 18.62 -10.26
CA ALA A 77 1.81 18.95 -10.12
C ALA A 77 0.97 17.93 -10.91
N ALA A 78 -0.31 17.79 -10.56
CA ALA A 78 -1.27 16.86 -11.17
C ALA A 78 -0.84 15.37 -11.06
N TYR A 79 -1.35 14.52 -11.95
CA TYR A 79 -1.08 13.08 -11.98
C TYR A 79 -0.54 12.67 -13.35
N ARG A 80 0.09 11.49 -13.41
CA ARG A 80 0.53 10.86 -14.66
C ARG A 80 -0.69 10.45 -15.51
N LYS A 81 -0.45 10.00 -16.74
CA LYS A 81 -1.50 9.51 -17.65
C LYS A 81 -2.31 8.35 -17.06
N ASP A 82 -1.69 7.53 -16.19
CA ASP A 82 -2.34 6.42 -15.47
C ASP A 82 -2.96 6.86 -14.13
N GLY A 83 -3.08 8.17 -13.88
CA GLY A 83 -3.65 8.72 -12.64
C GLY A 83 -2.74 8.62 -11.42
N SER A 84 -1.50 8.13 -11.54
CA SER A 84 -0.60 7.99 -10.39
C SER A 84 0.31 9.21 -10.17
N ALA A 85 0.81 9.35 -8.95
CA ALA A 85 1.94 10.21 -8.61
C ALA A 85 2.96 9.41 -7.79
N VAL A 86 4.23 9.80 -7.89
CA VAL A 86 5.31 9.14 -7.14
C VAL A 86 6.02 10.14 -6.26
N TYR A 87 6.12 9.84 -4.99
CA TYR A 87 6.94 10.54 -4.02
C TYR A 87 8.26 9.79 -3.88
N ARG A 88 9.40 10.48 -4.00
CA ARG A 88 10.74 9.89 -3.84
C ARG A 88 11.48 10.58 -2.71
N GLN A 89 12.10 9.80 -1.83
CA GLN A 89 12.91 10.30 -0.72
C GLN A 89 14.10 9.37 -0.51
N GLY A 90 15.31 9.85 -0.83
CA GLY A 90 16.50 9.01 -0.83
C GLY A 90 16.35 7.82 -1.77
N SER A 91 16.58 6.61 -1.27
CA SER A 91 16.36 5.35 -1.98
C SER A 91 14.89 4.91 -1.99
N GLU A 92 14.03 5.50 -1.17
CA GLU A 92 12.63 5.09 -1.02
C GLU A 92 11.71 5.81 -2.00
N TYR A 93 10.62 5.14 -2.38
CA TYR A 93 9.55 5.74 -3.14
C TYR A 93 8.16 5.23 -2.71
N LEU A 94 7.17 6.10 -2.87
CA LEU A 94 5.77 5.83 -2.63
C LEU A 94 4.97 6.21 -3.88
N ILE A 95 4.27 5.25 -4.48
CA ILE A 95 3.35 5.44 -5.59
C ILE A 95 1.94 5.57 -5.02
N VAL A 96 1.23 6.63 -5.41
CA VAL A 96 -0.13 6.89 -4.97
C VAL A 96 -1.06 7.16 -6.14
N ARG A 97 -2.36 6.94 -5.94
CA ARG A 97 -3.45 7.35 -6.83
C ARG A 97 -4.55 8.05 -6.03
N PRO A 98 -5.19 9.10 -6.58
CA PRO A 98 -6.35 9.70 -5.94
C PRO A 98 -7.55 8.75 -6.06
N ASP A 99 -8.31 8.63 -4.97
CA ASP A 99 -9.64 8.04 -5.03
C ASP A 99 -10.68 9.00 -5.65
N LYS A 100 -11.95 8.59 -5.70
CA LYS A 100 -13.06 9.42 -6.20
C LYS A 100 -13.28 10.73 -5.45
N TYR A 101 -12.70 10.90 -4.26
CA TYR A 101 -12.77 12.10 -3.44
C TYR A 101 -11.47 12.92 -3.51
N GLY A 102 -10.49 12.50 -4.30
CA GLY A 102 -9.19 13.16 -4.43
C GLY A 102 -8.21 12.81 -3.32
N ILE A 103 -8.52 11.82 -2.47
CA ILE A 103 -7.63 11.36 -1.40
C ILE A 103 -6.60 10.41 -1.99
N GLU A 104 -5.31 10.72 -1.82
CA GLU A 104 -4.23 9.86 -2.30
C GLU A 104 -4.15 8.57 -1.49
N LYS A 105 -4.36 7.44 -2.17
CA LYS A 105 -4.19 6.08 -1.66
C LYS A 105 -2.89 5.47 -2.16
N ILE A 106 -2.24 4.67 -1.33
CA ILE A 106 -0.98 4.01 -1.64
C ILE A 106 -1.25 2.85 -2.62
N VAL A 107 -0.57 2.86 -3.75
CA VAL A 107 -0.60 1.74 -4.71
C VAL A 107 0.60 0.83 -4.49
N THR A 108 1.76 1.40 -4.19
CA THR A 108 3.01 0.66 -4.01
C THR A 108 3.98 1.48 -3.18
N TYR A 109 4.74 0.83 -2.33
CA TYR A 109 5.93 1.38 -1.69
C TYR A 109 7.14 0.58 -2.18
N GLY A 110 8.33 1.17 -2.20
CA GLY A 110 9.53 0.44 -2.53
C GLY A 110 10.81 1.17 -2.15
N VAL A 111 11.89 0.41 -2.19
CA VAL A 111 13.26 0.92 -2.02
C VAL A 111 14.01 0.56 -3.29
N ASN A 112 14.71 1.53 -3.87
CA ASN A 112 15.69 1.27 -4.92
C ASN A 112 16.95 0.79 -4.19
N ASP A 113 17.38 -0.45 -4.45
CA ASP A 113 18.76 -0.85 -4.18
C ASP A 113 19.66 -0.05 -5.13
N ASP A 114 20.67 0.61 -4.55
CA ASP A 114 21.69 1.40 -5.26
C ASP A 114 22.69 0.48 -5.96
#